data_AF-A0A4U6TKZ0-F1
#
_entry.id   AF-A0A4U6TKZ0-F1
#
_cell.length_a   1.000
_cell.length_b   1.000
_cell.length_c   1.000
_cell.angle_alpha   90.00
_cell.angle_beta   90.00
_cell.angle_gamma   90.00
#
_symmetry.space_group_name_H-M   'P 1'
#
loop_
_entity.id
_entity.type
_entity.pdbx_description
1 polymer ?
#
loop_
_entity_poly.entity_id
_entity_poly.type
_entity_poly.pdbx_seq_one_letter_code
_entity_poly.pdbx_strand_id
1 'polypeptide(L)' 'MSSPAAEGKVSDAPKTEWPELVGRKIKEAKEKIKADRPDLKVEVVTVGTRVTEEFNMKRVRLWVDTVAEVPRIG' A
#
# COMPACT_ATOMS: atom_id res chain seq x y z
N MET A 1 -22.12 -16.06 10.36
CA MET A 1 -22.52 -14.75 9.83
C MET A 1 -21.63 -14.46 8.64
N SER A 2 -22.16 -14.65 7.43
CA SER A 2 -21.45 -14.32 6.18
C SER A 2 -21.61 -12.83 5.92
N SER A 3 -20.52 -12.08 5.83
CA SER A 3 -20.56 -10.71 5.34
C SER A 3 -20.63 -10.71 3.82
N PRO A 4 -21.61 -10.05 3.19
CA PRO A 4 -21.63 -9.86 1.75
C PRO A 4 -20.74 -8.67 1.35
N ALA A 5 -20.29 -8.73 0.10
CA ALA A 5 -19.39 -7.78 -0.54
C ALA A 5 -19.82 -6.32 -0.38
N ALA A 6 -18.86 -5.46 -0.01
CA ALA A 6 -19.01 -4.03 -0.14
C ALA A 6 -18.83 -3.66 -1.62
N GLU A 7 -19.95 -3.58 -2.32
CA GLU A 7 -20.09 -2.87 -3.59
C GLU A 7 -19.84 -1.39 -3.32
N GLY A 8 -18.66 -0.89 -3.69
CA GLY A 8 -18.26 0.48 -3.43
C GLY A 8 -19.01 1.46 -4.33
N LYS A 9 -19.99 2.19 -3.76
CA LYS A 9 -20.48 3.46 -4.31
C LYS A 9 -19.27 4.31 -4.72
N VAL A 10 -19.28 4.84 -5.94
CA VAL A 10 -18.37 5.91 -6.36
C VAL A 10 -18.76 7.18 -5.59
N SER A 11 -18.28 7.30 -4.36
CA SER A 11 -18.17 8.57 -3.66
C SER A 11 -17.07 9.37 -4.33
N ASP A 12 -17.35 10.62 -4.70
CA ASP A 12 -16.40 11.61 -5.25
C ASP A 12 -15.21 11.90 -4.28
N ALA A 13 -15.18 11.23 -3.13
CA ALA A 13 -14.08 11.25 -2.19
C ALA A 13 -12.83 10.59 -2.81
N PRO A 14 -11.66 11.26 -2.76
CA PRO A 14 -10.41 10.69 -3.24
C PRO A 14 -10.11 9.35 -2.55
N LYS A 15 -9.79 8.32 -3.33
CA LYS A 15 -9.44 6.98 -2.80
C LYS A 15 -8.32 7.07 -1.76
N THR A 16 -8.52 6.43 -0.61
CA THR A 16 -7.61 6.44 0.55
C THR A 16 -7.00 5.09 0.87
N GLU A 17 -7.55 4.00 0.34
CA GLU A 17 -7.15 2.63 0.65
C GLU A 17 -7.16 1.73 -0.59
N TRP A 18 -6.33 0.69 -0.56
CA TRP A 18 -6.15 -0.27 -1.66
C TRP A 18 -6.06 -1.71 -1.12
N PRO A 19 -7.14 -2.28 -0.56
CA PRO A 19 -7.13 -3.65 -0.04
C PRO A 19 -6.79 -4.70 -1.12
N GLU A 20 -7.07 -4.42 -2.38
CA GLU A 20 -6.77 -5.29 -3.53
C GLU A 20 -5.26 -5.45 -3.83
N LEU A 21 -4.43 -4.60 -3.25
CA LEU A 21 -2.97 -4.61 -3.44
C LEU A 21 -2.24 -5.52 -2.46
N VAL A 22 -2.93 -6.04 -1.43
CA VAL A 22 -2.35 -7.02 -0.51
C VAL A 22 -1.96 -8.27 -1.29
N GLY A 23 -0.72 -8.74 -1.11
CA GLY A 23 -0.17 -9.89 -1.84
C GLY A 23 0.27 -9.61 -3.29
N ARG A 24 0.10 -8.38 -3.79
CA ARG A 24 0.59 -7.98 -5.12
C ARG A 24 2.07 -7.63 -5.09
N LYS A 25 2.69 -7.66 -6.27
CA LYS A 25 4.08 -7.22 -6.44
C LYS A 25 4.18 -5.72 -6.20
N ILE A 26 5.31 -5.26 -5.66
CA ILE A 26 5.60 -3.85 -5.40
C ILE A 26 5.37 -2.98 -6.64
N LYS A 27 5.79 -3.47 -7.81
CA LYS A 27 5.63 -2.75 -9.08
C LYS A 27 4.16 -2.54 -9.44
N GLU A 28 3.36 -3.60 -9.39
CA GLU A 28 1.92 -3.56 -9.66
C GLU A 28 1.19 -2.63 -8.68
N ALA A 29 1.54 -2.71 -7.39
CA ALA A 29 0.96 -1.83 -6.38
C ALA A 29 1.30 -0.35 -6.60
N LYS A 30 2.56 -0.03 -6.94
CA LYS A 30 2.98 1.34 -7.27
C LYS A 30 2.25 1.89 -8.49
N GLU A 31 2.12 1.09 -9.54
CA GLU A 31 1.42 1.49 -10.77
C GLU A 31 -0.06 1.78 -10.48
N LYS A 32 -0.72 0.91 -9.70
CA LYS A 32 -2.13 1.08 -9.34
C LYS A 32 -2.37 2.31 -8.47
N ILE A 33 -1.54 2.55 -7.44
CA ILE A 33 -1.68 3.73 -6.58
C ILE A 33 -1.47 5.02 -7.38
N LYS A 34 -0.47 5.06 -8.27
CA LYS A 34 -0.23 6.25 -9.11
C LYS A 34 -1.33 6.49 -10.14
N ALA A 35 -1.94 5.43 -10.67
CA ALA A 35 -3.07 5.54 -11.59
C ALA A 35 -4.32 6.07 -10.88
N ASP A 36 -4.59 5.60 -9.66
CA ASP A 36 -5.76 6.00 -8.89
C ASP A 36 -5.57 7.40 -8.24
N ARG A 37 -4.36 7.72 -7.77
CA ARG A 37 -3.99 8.96 -7.07
C ARG A 37 -2.56 9.41 -7.42
N PRO A 38 -2.37 10.11 -8.55
CA PRO A 38 -1.04 10.54 -9.01
C PRO A 38 -0.40 11.61 -8.11
N ASP A 39 -1.18 12.27 -7.25
CA ASP A 39 -0.74 13.27 -6.28
C ASP A 39 -0.04 12.68 -5.05
N LEU A 40 -0.10 11.35 -4.85
CA LEU A 40 0.47 10.67 -3.69
C LEU A 40 1.93 10.26 -3.91
N LYS A 41 2.76 10.50 -2.89
CA LYS A 41 4.09 9.93 -2.77
C LYS A 41 3.99 8.51 -2.24
N VAL A 42 4.41 7.53 -3.04
CA VAL A 42 4.47 6.12 -2.64
C VAL A 42 5.82 5.82 -2.01
N GLU A 43 5.83 5.49 -0.73
CA GLU A 43 7.00 5.06 0.02
C GLU A 43 6.96 3.56 0.25
N VAL A 44 8.00 2.84 -0.15
CA VAL A 44 8.13 1.40 0.12
C VAL A 44 8.87 1.25 1.43
N VAL A 45 8.28 0.53 2.36
CA VAL A 45 8.79 0.35 3.72
C VAL A 45 8.78 -1.13 4.06
N THR A 46 9.92 -1.65 4.53
CA THR A 46 9.98 -3.02 5.01
C THR A 46 9.22 -3.14 6.32
N VAL A 47 8.41 -4.19 6.49
CA VAL A 47 7.73 -4.48 7.75
C VAL A 47 8.75 -4.52 8.89
N GLY A 48 8.42 -3.86 10.01
CA GLY A 48 9.31 -3.71 11.17
C GLY A 48 10.25 -2.51 11.12
N THR A 49 10.32 -1.77 10.00
CA THR A 49 11.09 -0.53 9.92
C THR A 49 10.43 0.58 10.75
N ARG A 50 11.20 1.26 11.61
CA ARG A 50 10.72 2.41 12.37
C ARG A 50 10.56 3.62 11.44
N VAL A 51 9.36 4.15 11.34
CA VAL A 51 9.01 5.30 10.51
C VAL A 51 8.44 6.44 11.35
N THR A 52 8.40 7.66 10.79
CA THR A 52 7.75 8.80 11.45
C THR A 52 6.23 8.58 11.54
N GLU A 53 5.62 8.83 12.69
CA GLU A 53 4.18 8.63 12.90
C GLU A 53 3.32 9.82 12.44
N GLU A 54 3.94 10.86 11.88
CA GLU A 54 3.23 12.02 11.34
C GLU A 54 2.16 11.61 10.31
N PHE A 55 0.99 12.22 10.37
CA PHE A 55 -0.05 12.00 9.37
C PHE A 55 0.22 12.87 8.13
N ASN A 56 0.24 12.25 6.95
CA ASN A 56 0.46 12.95 5.68
C ASN A 56 -0.52 12.45 4.62
N MET A 57 -1.51 13.29 4.26
CA MET A 57 -2.54 12.98 3.26
C MET A 57 -1.99 12.79 1.83
N LYS A 58 -0.74 13.19 1.58
CA LYS A 58 -0.05 13.02 0.30
C LYS A 58 0.93 11.85 0.30
N ARG A 59 0.89 10.97 1.29
CA ARG A 59 1.79 9.82 1.41
C ARG A 59 1.01 8.51 1.53
N VAL A 60 1.43 7.52 0.76
CA VAL A 60 1.00 6.11 0.92
C VAL A 60 2.23 5.27 1.24
N ARG A 61 2.16 4.50 2.32
CA ARG A 61 3.20 3.53 2.70
C ARG A 61 2.82 2.15 2.21
N LEU A 62 3.64 1.60 1.33
CA LEU A 62 3.55 0.22 0.90
C LEU A 62 4.45 -0.63 1.82
N TRP A 63 3.82 -1.36 2.74
CA TRP A 63 4.52 -2.26 3.64
C TRP A 63 4.85 -3.57 2.93
N VAL A 64 6.13 -3.92 2.90
CA VAL A 64 6.61 -5.11 2.19
C VAL A 64 7.32 -6.03 3.17
N ASP A 65 6.98 -7.31 3.09
CA ASP A 65 7.63 -8.36 3.86
C ASP A 65 8.43 -9.24 2.89
N THR A 66 9.57 -8.71 2.43
CA THR A 66 10.37 -9.35 1.38
C THR A 66 11.81 -9.49 1.83
N VAL A 67 12.34 -10.70 1.67
CA VAL A 67 13.76 -11.02 1.82
C VAL A 67 14.51 -10.35 0.67
N ALA A 68 15.17 -9.23 0.95
CA ALA A 68 15.86 -8.41 -0.05
C ALA A 68 17.16 -9.04 -0.57
N GLU A 69 17.80 -9.87 0.26
CA GLU A 69 19.06 -10.52 -0.04
C GLU A 69 18.99 -12.01 0.34
N VAL A 70 19.77 -12.84 -0.35
CA VAL A 70 19.87 -14.27 -0.03
C VAL A 70 20.30 -14.41 1.44
N PRO A 71 19.49 -15.01 2.32
CA PRO A 71 19.87 -15.22 3.71
C PRO A 71 21.12 -16.08 3.77
N ARG A 72 22.17 -15.60 4.43
CA ARG A 72 23.42 -16.32 4.63
C ARG A 72 23.68 -16.43 6.13
N ILE A 73 24.26 -17.55 6.53
CA ILE A 73 24.75 -17.76 7.90
C ILE A 73 25.95 -16.83 8.10
N GLY A 74 25.92 -15.99 9.13
CA GLY A 74 26.95 -15.00 9.47
C GLY A 74 26.55 -14.18 10.68
#